data_AF-I1CI22-F1
#
_entry.id   AF-I1CI22-F1
#
_cell.length_a   1.000
_cell.length_b   1.000
_cell.length_c   1.000
_cell.angle_alpha   90.00
_cell.angle_beta   90.00
_cell.angle_gamma   90.00
#
_symmetry.space_group_name_H-M   'P 1'
#
loop_
_entity.id
_entity.type
_entity.pdbx_description
1 polymer ?
#
loop_
_entity_poly.entity_id
_entity_poly.type
_entity_poly.pdbx_seq_one_letter_code
_entity_poly.pdbx_strand_id
1 'polypeptide(L)'
;MSVVIEPSEELLFHSPFTRLSKESLFVKNPNDHPIIFKVKTTAPKQYCVKPNAVILQPFKEEPAEDYKCKDKFLVQTAAFNNSLEQQDISSMWSFIEKSDRQSFCGCS
;
A
#
# COMPACT_ATOMS: atom_id res chain seq x y z
N MET A 1 9.59 -4.52 -13.15
CA MET A 1 8.16 -4.92 -13.07
C MET A 1 7.41 -3.77 -12.44
N SER A 2 6.35 -3.27 -13.06
CA SER A 2 5.56 -2.15 -12.53
C SER A 2 4.08 -2.52 -12.49
N VAL A 3 3.39 -2.05 -11.45
CA VAL A 3 1.94 -2.08 -11.32
C VAL A 3 1.37 -0.71 -11.60
N VAL A 4 0.11 -0.66 -12.02
CA VAL A 4 -0.64 0.58 -12.15
C VAL A 4 -1.47 0.76 -10.89
N ILE A 5 -1.38 1.93 -10.27
CA ILE A 5 -2.10 2.27 -9.03
C ILE A 5 -3.07 3.40 -9.35
N GLU A 6 -4.33 3.26 -8.96
CA GLU A 6 -5.35 4.29 -9.14
C GLU A 6 -6.09 4.53 -7.81
N PRO A 7 -6.16 5.79 -7.33
CA PRO A 7 -5.50 6.99 -7.85
C PRO A 7 -3.96 6.95 -7.66
N SER A 8 -3.22 7.52 -8.62
CA SER A 8 -1.74 7.50 -8.61
C SER A 8 -1.08 8.63 -7.82
N GLU A 9 -1.82 9.71 -7.56
CA GLU A 9 -1.30 10.91 -6.89
C GLU A 9 -1.72 10.97 -5.41
N GLU A 10 -3.03 10.99 -5.13
CA GLU A 10 -3.56 11.14 -3.79
C GLU A 10 -4.90 10.42 -3.59
N LEU A 11 -5.17 10.03 -2.33
CA LEU A 11 -6.46 9.52 -1.88
C LEU A 11 -7.19 10.63 -1.13
N LEU A 12 -8.32 11.08 -1.69
CA LEU A 12 -9.09 12.20 -1.14
C LEU A 12 -10.22 11.70 -0.25
N PHE A 13 -10.09 11.94 1.06
CA PHE A 13 -11.17 11.66 2.01
C PHE A 13 -11.99 12.93 2.22
N HIS A 14 -13.31 12.79 2.12
CA HIS A 14 -14.25 13.89 2.29
C HIS A 14 -14.77 13.98 3.73
N SER A 15 -15.01 15.22 4.18
CA SER A 15 -15.67 15.48 5.46
C SER A 15 -17.13 14.99 5.44
N PRO A 16 -17.73 14.67 6.59
CA PRO A 16 -17.21 14.82 7.96
C PRO A 16 -16.21 13.73 8.36
N PHE A 17 -15.06 14.14 8.91
CA PHE A 17 -13.99 13.24 9.37
C PHE A 17 -14.28 12.56 10.71
N THR A 18 -15.40 12.90 11.35
CA THR A 18 -15.93 12.28 12.56
C THR A 18 -16.71 10.99 12.27
N ARG A 19 -16.80 10.58 10.99
CA ARG A 19 -17.41 9.33 10.55
C ARG A 19 -16.41 8.48 9.78
N LEU A 20 -16.72 7.19 9.64
CA LEU A 20 -15.95 6.29 8.81
C LEU A 20 -16.03 6.77 7.36
N SER A 21 -14.87 7.04 6.77
CA SER A 21 -14.74 7.39 5.36
C SER A 21 -13.97 6.30 4.63
N LYS A 22 -14.38 5.98 3.41
CA LYS A 22 -13.82 4.88 2.63
C LYS A 22 -13.53 5.36 1.23
N GLU A 23 -12.26 5.23 0.85
CA GLU A 23 -11.79 5.49 -0.50
C GLU A 23 -11.31 4.19 -1.16
N SER A 24 -11.37 4.17 -2.49
CA SER A 24 -10.96 3.00 -3.27
C SER A 24 -9.54 3.18 -3.78
N LEU A 25 -8.70 2.18 -3.54
CA LEU A 25 -7.33 2.10 -4.06
C LEU A 25 -7.23 0.84 -4.91
N PHE A 26 -7.03 1.01 -6.20
CA PHE A 26 -6.92 -0.08 -7.16
C PHE A 26 -5.46 -0.33 -7.50
N VAL A 27 -5.08 -1.60 -7.48
CA VAL A 27 -3.76 -2.07 -7.93
C VAL A 27 -3.98 -3.01 -9.10
N LYS A 28 -3.57 -2.58 -10.29
CA LYS A 28 -3.68 -3.34 -11.53
C LYS A 28 -2.33 -3.92 -11.91
N ASN A 29 -2.30 -5.22 -12.13
CA ASN A 29 -1.14 -5.92 -12.67
C ASN A 29 -1.24 -5.97 -14.20
N PRO A 30 -0.42 -5.20 -14.95
CA PRO A 30 -0.38 -5.30 -16.42
C PRO A 30 0.48 -6.47 -16.93
N ASN A 31 1.18 -7.20 -16.05
CA ASN A 31 2.11 -8.25 -16.42
C ASN A 31 1.39 -9.61 -16.55
N ASP A 32 1.94 -10.50 -17.38
CA ASP A 32 1.40 -11.85 -17.61
C ASP A 32 1.63 -12.83 -16.45
N HIS A 33 2.49 -12.45 -15.49
CA HIS A 33 2.83 -13.28 -14.34
C HIS A 33 2.12 -12.78 -13.08
N PRO A 34 1.73 -13.70 -12.17
CA PRO A 34 1.21 -13.33 -10.87
C PRO A 34 2.22 -12.48 -10.11
N ILE A 35 1.70 -11.53 -9.34
CA ILE A 35 2.50 -10.67 -8.47
C ILE A 35 1.90 -10.69 -7.07
N ILE A 36 2.72 -10.38 -6.10
CA ILE A 36 2.28 -10.06 -4.76
C ILE A 36 2.44 -8.56 -4.52
N PHE A 37 1.51 -7.99 -3.77
CA PHE A 37 1.59 -6.59 -3.36
C PHE A 37 1.32 -6.44 -1.87
N LYS A 38 1.96 -5.43 -1.26
CA LYS A 38 1.80 -5.07 0.15
C LYS A 38 1.63 -3.57 0.24
N VAL A 39 0.55 -3.14 0.87
CA VAL A 39 0.29 -1.73 1.16
C VAL A 39 0.77 -1.45 2.59
N LYS A 40 1.67 -0.48 2.75
CA LYS A 40 2.11 0.06 4.03
C LYS A 40 1.59 1.50 4.16
N THR A 41 1.28 1.94 5.37
CA THR A 41 0.87 3.32 5.67
C THR A 41 1.73 3.88 6.80
N THR A 42 1.98 5.19 6.78
CA THR A 42 2.67 5.89 7.90
C THR A 42 1.77 6.08 9.12
N ALA A 43 0.45 5.87 8.99
CA ALA A 43 -0.53 6.05 10.06
C ALA A 43 -1.43 4.80 10.24
N PRO A 44 -0.88 3.64 10.64
CA PRO A 44 -1.63 2.38 10.72
C PRO A 44 -2.75 2.37 11.77
N LYS A 45 -2.72 3.29 12.74
CA LYS A 45 -3.81 3.47 13.70
C LYS A 45 -5.01 4.22 13.10
N GLN A 46 -4.75 5.06 12.10
CA GLN A 46 -5.73 5.94 11.48
C GLN A 46 -6.38 5.30 10.25
N TYR A 47 -5.68 4.38 9.57
CA TYR A 47 -6.19 3.74 8.36
C TYR A 47 -6.28 2.22 8.51
N CYS A 48 -7.44 1.67 8.17
CA CYS A 48 -7.60 0.25 7.92
C CYS A 48 -7.51 0.00 6.41
N VAL A 49 -6.48 -0.73 5.98
CA VAL A 49 -6.30 -1.11 4.58
C VAL A 49 -6.89 -2.49 4.36
N LYS A 50 -7.79 -2.60 3.38
CA LYS A 50 -8.39 -3.84 2.90
C LYS A 50 -8.04 -4.04 1.42
N PRO A 51 -8.14 -5.27 0.88
CA PRO A 51 -8.05 -5.47 -0.55
C PRO A 51 -9.05 -4.55 -1.26
N ASN A 52 -8.55 -3.69 -2.15
CA ASN A 52 -9.31 -2.68 -2.92
C ASN A 52 -9.95 -1.52 -2.14
N ALA A 53 -9.63 -1.32 -0.85
CA ALA A 53 -10.22 -0.22 -0.08
C ALA A 53 -9.31 0.29 1.03
N VAL A 54 -9.29 1.61 1.21
CA VAL A 54 -8.65 2.27 2.34
C VAL A 54 -9.73 2.95 3.17
N ILE A 55 -9.81 2.60 4.45
CA ILE A 55 -10.81 3.10 5.37
C ILE A 55 -10.12 4.01 6.37
N LEU A 56 -10.56 5.27 6.41
CA LEU A 56 -10.15 6.24 7.40
C LEU A 56 -11.00 6.07 8.68
N GLN A 57 -10.32 5.93 9.82
CA GLN A 57 -10.95 5.88 11.12
C GLN A 57 -11.50 7.25 11.52
N PRO A 58 -12.64 7.31 12.23
CA PRO A 58 -13.19 8.56 12.72
C PRO A 58 -12.23 9.29 13.63
N PHE A 59 -12.08 10.59 13.43
CA PHE A 59 -11.40 11.46 14.38
C PHE A 59 -12.29 11.73 15.60
N LYS A 60 -11.68 12.04 16.74
CA LYS A 60 -12.41 12.41 17.96
C LYS A 60 -13.10 13.76 17.81
N GLU A 61 -12.46 14.68 17.12
CA GLU A 61 -12.92 16.04 16.85
C GLU A 61 -12.62 16.37 15.39
N GLU A 62 -13.39 17.28 14.81
CA GLU A 62 -13.21 17.67 13.41
C GLU A 62 -11.91 18.48 13.28
N PRO A 63 -10.98 18.07 12.41
CA PRO A 63 -9.74 18.81 12.21
C PRO A 63 -10.02 20.21 11.67
N ALA A 64 -9.15 21.17 12.02
CA ALA A 64 -9.26 22.56 11.55
C ALA A 64 -9.24 22.65 10.02
N GLU A 65 -9.82 23.71 9.44
CA GLU A 65 -9.93 23.89 7.99
C GLU A 65 -8.57 23.94 7.26
N ASP A 66 -7.50 24.29 7.96
CA ASP A 66 -6.12 24.31 7.47
C ASP A 66 -5.36 22.97 7.67
N TYR A 67 -6.03 21.94 8.17
CA TYR A 67 -5.42 20.64 8.43
C TYR A 67 -4.95 19.98 7.14
N LYS A 68 -3.62 19.89 6.99
CA LYS A 68 -2.98 19.15 5.90
C LYS A 68 -2.66 17.73 6.35
N CYS A 69 -3.37 16.75 5.78
CA CYS A 69 -3.01 15.36 5.92
C CYS A 69 -1.62 15.12 5.32
N LYS A 70 -0.71 14.52 6.08
CA LYS A 70 0.66 14.18 5.65
C LYS A 70 0.89 12.67 5.60
N ASP A 71 -0.19 11.91 5.74
CA ASP A 71 -0.12 10.45 5.75
C ASP A 71 0.21 9.94 4.36
N LYS A 72 1.05 8.91 4.30
CA LYS A 72 1.53 8.34 3.05
C LYS A 72 1.20 6.86 2.99
N PHE A 73 0.83 6.41 1.80
CA PHE A 73 0.68 5.01 1.45
C PHE A 73 1.83 4.60 0.54
N LEU A 74 2.38 3.43 0.81
CA LEU A 74 3.42 2.81 0.00
C LEU A 74 2.91 1.45 -0.48
N VAL A 75 2.81 1.27 -1.79
CA VAL A 75 2.51 -0.03 -2.40
C VAL A 75 3.83 -0.65 -2.84
N GLN A 76 4.23 -1.73 -2.18
CA GLN A 76 5.38 -2.55 -2.59
C GLN A 76 4.87 -3.74 -3.39
N THR A 77 5.59 -4.11 -4.44
CA THR A 77 5.24 -5.22 -5.33
C THR A 77 6.42 -6.11 -5.58
N ALA A 78 6.18 -7.41 -5.71
CA ALA A 78 7.20 -8.39 -6.08
C ALA A 78 6.63 -9.44 -7.02
N ALA A 79 7.49 -10.04 -7.84
CA ALA A 79 7.15 -11.17 -8.67
C ALA A 79 6.73 -12.35 -7.79
N PHE A 80 5.64 -13.04 -8.17
CA PHE A 80 5.34 -14.33 -7.59
C PHE A 80 6.21 -15.39 -8.27
N ASN A 81 6.87 -16.23 -7.48
CA ASN A 81 7.66 -17.38 -7.96
C ASN A 81 7.04 -18.67 -7.43
N ASN A 82 6.90 -19.67 -8.31
CA ASN A 82 6.28 -20.95 -7.96
C ASN A 82 7.04 -21.70 -6.84
N SER A 83 8.32 -21.39 -6.61
CA SER A 83 9.08 -21.93 -5.49
C SER A 83 8.62 -21.44 -4.11
N LEU A 84 7.86 -20.34 -4.05
CA LEU A 84 7.26 -19.81 -2.81
C LEU A 84 5.80 -20.24 -2.63
N GLU A 85 5.24 -21.05 -3.53
CA GLU A 85 3.83 -21.47 -3.49
C GLU A 85 3.48 -22.26 -2.21
N GLN A 86 4.48 -22.88 -1.56
CA GLN A 86 4.33 -23.62 -0.30
C GLN A 86 4.68 -22.79 0.95
N GLN A 87 5.08 -21.53 0.80
CA GLN A 87 5.49 -20.66 1.91
C GLN A 87 4.38 -19.66 2.23
N ASP A 88 4.14 -19.40 3.51
CA ASP A 88 3.24 -18.33 3.93
C ASP A 88 3.67 -16.96 3.39
N ILE A 89 2.69 -16.11 3.05
CA ILE A 89 2.91 -14.75 2.51
C ILE A 89 3.87 -13.93 3.39
N SER A 90 3.81 -14.10 4.72
CA SER A 90 4.72 -13.42 5.65
C SER A 90 6.19 -13.84 5.46
N SER A 91 6.43 -15.14 5.27
CA SER A 91 7.75 -15.68 4.99
C SER A 91 8.26 -15.19 3.63
N MET A 92 7.39 -15.17 2.61
CA MET A 92 7.72 -14.65 1.28
C MET A 92 8.23 -13.20 1.33
N TRP A 93 7.53 -12.31 2.03
CA TRP A 93 7.96 -10.91 2.16
C TRP A 93 9.30 -10.79 2.89
N SER A 94 9.55 -11.63 3.88
CA SER A 94 10.84 -11.66 4.60
C SER A 94 12.00 -12.06 3.67
N PHE A 95 11.75 -12.96 2.71
CA PHE A 95 12.74 -13.30 1.68
C PHE A 95 12.95 -12.16 0.69
N ILE A 96 11.88 -11.53 0.21
CA ILE A 96 11.96 -10.39 -0.72
C ILE A 96 12.71 -9.21 -0.08
N GLU A 97 12.38 -8.84 1.15
CA GLU A 97 13.06 -7.75 1.88
C GLU A 97 14.56 -8.05 2.13
N LYS A 98 14.95 -9.33 2.18
CA LYS A 98 16.36 -9.76 2.26
C LYS A 98 17.06 -9.79 0.90
N SER A 99 16.36 -10.19 -0.16
CA SER A 99 16.92 -10.29 -1.52
C SER A 99 17.09 -8.91 -2.16
N ASP A 100 16.18 -7.97 -1.91
CA ASP A 100 16.27 -6.58 -2.38
C ASP A 100 17.38 -5.79 -1.66
N ARG A 101 17.88 -6.31 -0.53
CA ARG A 101 19.09 -5.81 0.16
C ARG A 101 20.41 -6.21 -0.52
N GLN A 102 20.39 -7.03 -1.56
CA GLN A 102 21.50 -7.13 -2.53
C GLN A 102 21.28 -6.10 -3.64
N SER A 103 21.34 -4.83 -3.28
CA SER A 103 21.48 -3.76 -4.27
C SER A 103 22.84 -3.93 -4.96
N PHE A 104 22.76 -4.27 -6.24
CA PHE A 104 23.81 -4.26 -7.23
C PHE A 104 24.70 -3.01 -7.10
N CYS A 105 26.02 -3.21 -6.94
CA CYS A 105 27.00 -2.24 -7.43
C CYS A 105 26.96 -2.31 -8.97
N GLY A 106 26.20 -1.42 -9.59
CA GLY A 106 26.27 -1.16 -11.02
C GLY A 106 27.05 0.12 -11.26
N CYS A 107 28.36 0.02 -11.43
CA CYS A 107 29.13 1.07 -12.08
C CYS A 107 28.70 1.16 -13.55
N SER A 108 28.44 2.37 -14.03
CA SER A 108 28.81 2.82 -15.37
C SER A 108 29.14 4.30 -15.29
#